data_AF-A0A7C1HUF8-F1
#
_entry.id   AF-A0A7C1HUF8-F1
#
_cell.length_a   1.000
_cell.length_b   1.000
_cell.length_c   1.000
_cell.angle_alpha   90.00
_cell.angle_beta   90.00
_cell.angle_gamma   90.00
#
_symmetry.space_group_name_H-M   'P 1'
#
loop_
_entity.id
_entity.type
_entity.pdbx_description
1 polymer ?
#
loop_
_entity_poly.entity_id
_entity_poly.type
_entity_poly.pdbx_seq_one_letter_code
_entity_poly.pdbx_strand_id
1 'polypeptide(L)'
;LDMWGEMRLCSLIHKGRRNDPTVVTAWDAIRMATIAGASAAGFDDVGLIREGWQADLVTVDLDAPHFQGWDMENIAGFLVYAGSSMDITGTMVSGKWLYRRDRPDQEKQKETMSQTARCRKELARAAGILS
;
A
#
# COMPACT_ATOMS: atom_id res chain seq x y z
N LEU A 1 7.83 -2.10 3.38
CA LEU A 1 6.65 -2.94 3.10
C LEU A 1 5.92 -2.34 1.90
N ASP A 2 5.34 -3.16 1.03
CA ASP A 2 4.55 -2.72 -0.12
C ASP A 2 3.14 -3.31 -0.02
N MET A 3 2.15 -2.47 0.30
CA MET A 3 0.76 -2.89 0.46
C MET A 3 0.11 -3.39 -0.83
N TRP A 4 0.55 -2.90 -2.00
CA TRP A 4 0.03 -3.39 -3.28
C TRP A 4 0.50 -4.81 -3.55
N GLY A 5 1.77 -5.08 -3.26
CA GLY A 5 2.32 -6.43 -3.26
C GLY A 5 1.54 -7.40 -2.36
N GLU A 6 1.22 -6.96 -1.13
CA GLU A 6 0.43 -7.78 -0.18
C GLU A 6 -1.00 -8.02 -0.65
N MET A 7 -1.70 -7.02 -1.19
CA MET A 7 -3.05 -7.19 -1.75
C MET A 7 -3.06 -8.21 -2.89
N ARG A 8 -2.10 -8.09 -3.83
CA ARG A 8 -1.97 -9.01 -4.96
C ARG A 8 -1.66 -10.42 -4.48
N LEU A 9 -0.73 -10.58 -3.54
CA LEU A 9 -0.36 -11.87 -2.96
C LEU A 9 -1.57 -12.51 -2.27
N CYS A 10 -2.27 -11.77 -1.42
CA CYS A 10 -3.44 -12.24 -0.68
C CYS A 10 -4.53 -12.75 -1.65
N SER A 11 -4.86 -11.99 -2.69
CA SER A 11 -5.86 -12.44 -3.68
C SER A 11 -5.41 -13.70 -4.43
N LEU A 12 -4.15 -13.76 -4.89
CA LEU A 12 -3.69 -14.86 -5.74
C LEU A 12 -3.42 -16.17 -4.96
N ILE A 13 -2.88 -16.10 -3.74
CA ILE A 13 -2.52 -17.30 -2.98
C ILE A 13 -3.75 -18.14 -2.63
N HIS A 14 -4.87 -17.50 -2.29
CA HIS A 14 -6.10 -18.20 -1.96
C HIS A 14 -6.76 -18.82 -3.21
N LYS A 15 -6.74 -18.12 -4.35
CA LYS A 15 -7.22 -18.66 -5.63
C LYS A 15 -6.44 -19.87 -6.07
N GLY A 16 -5.11 -19.79 -6.06
CA GLY A 16 -4.23 -20.91 -6.41
C GLY A 16 -4.44 -22.11 -5.49
N ARG A 17 -4.61 -21.88 -4.19
CA ARG A 17 -4.85 -22.95 -3.22
C ARG A 17 -6.21 -23.64 -3.38
N ARG A 18 -7.25 -22.89 -3.77
CA ARG A 18 -8.62 -23.41 -3.96
C ARG A 18 -8.90 -23.86 -5.39
N ASN A 19 -8.01 -23.54 -6.33
CA ASN A 19 -8.23 -23.69 -7.77
C ASN A 19 -9.55 -23.03 -8.22
N ASP A 20 -9.85 -21.86 -7.65
CA ASP A 20 -11.10 -21.13 -7.86
C ASP A 20 -10.77 -19.63 -7.97
N PRO A 21 -10.97 -18.99 -9.14
CA PRO A 21 -10.62 -17.59 -9.36
C PRO A 21 -11.56 -16.60 -8.66
N THR A 22 -12.69 -17.08 -8.10
CA THR A 22 -13.70 -16.24 -7.43
C THR A 22 -13.37 -16.01 -5.95
N VAL A 23 -12.43 -16.78 -5.39
CA VAL A 23 -12.02 -16.67 -3.98
C VAL A 23 -11.13 -15.45 -3.77
N VAL A 24 -11.44 -14.60 -2.79
CA VAL A 24 -10.76 -13.32 -2.52
C VAL A 24 -10.70 -12.45 -3.78
N THR A 25 -11.81 -11.78 -4.06
CA THR A 25 -11.91 -10.81 -5.16
C THR A 25 -10.99 -9.62 -4.94
N ALA A 26 -10.81 -8.79 -5.97
CA ALA A 26 -10.05 -7.55 -5.82
C ALA A 26 -10.70 -6.60 -4.80
N TRP A 27 -12.03 -6.57 -4.75
CA TRP A 27 -12.76 -5.82 -3.72
C TRP A 27 -12.53 -6.37 -2.32
N ASP A 28 -12.48 -7.69 -2.15
CA ASP A 28 -12.14 -8.30 -0.85
C ASP A 28 -10.73 -7.89 -0.41
N ALA A 29 -9.76 -7.90 -1.31
CA ALA A 29 -8.39 -7.47 -1.03
C ALA A 29 -8.33 -5.99 -0.62
N ILE A 30 -9.02 -5.09 -1.33
CA ILE A 30 -9.12 -3.67 -0.96
C ILE A 30 -9.80 -3.51 0.40
N ARG A 31 -10.88 -4.25 0.66
CA ARG A 31 -11.60 -4.22 1.94
C ARG A 31 -10.71 -4.67 3.09
N MET A 32 -9.93 -5.73 2.90
CA MET A 32 -8.93 -6.21 3.87
C MET A 32 -7.81 -5.20 4.10
N ALA A 33 -7.35 -4.52 3.05
CA ALA A 33 -6.32 -3.49 3.14
C ALA A 33 -6.83 -2.16 3.76
N THR A 34 -8.14 -1.99 3.90
CA THR A 34 -8.78 -0.76 4.41
C THR A 34 -9.67 -1.07 5.62
N ILE A 35 -10.99 -1.03 5.48
CA ILE A 35 -11.95 -1.09 6.59
C ILE A 35 -11.86 -2.36 7.44
N ALA A 36 -11.64 -3.53 6.83
CA ALA A 36 -11.54 -4.77 7.61
C ALA A 36 -10.21 -4.85 8.37
N GLY A 37 -9.12 -4.32 7.80
CA GLY A 37 -7.84 -4.17 8.49
C GLY A 37 -7.92 -3.16 9.65
N ALA A 38 -8.58 -2.03 9.43
CA ALA A 38 -8.83 -1.02 10.47
C ALA A 38 -9.61 -1.62 11.65
N SER A 39 -10.72 -2.31 11.36
CA SER A 39 -11.53 -2.98 12.38
C SER A 39 -10.75 -4.06 13.12
N ALA A 40 -9.97 -4.88 12.41
CA ALA A 40 -9.13 -5.91 13.02
C ALA A 40 -8.02 -5.32 13.93
N ALA A 41 -7.56 -4.10 13.64
CA ALA A 41 -6.60 -3.36 14.45
C ALA A 41 -7.23 -2.55 15.59
N GLY A 42 -8.57 -2.58 15.74
CA GLY A 42 -9.28 -1.86 16.80
C GLY A 42 -9.51 -0.37 16.52
N PHE A 43 -9.55 0.04 15.25
CA PHE A 43 -9.95 1.38 14.85
C PHE A 43 -11.41 1.41 14.38
N ASP A 44 -12.16 2.44 14.82
CA ASP A 44 -13.59 2.56 14.53
C ASP A 44 -13.92 3.58 13.43
N ASP A 45 -13.17 4.69 13.34
CA ASP A 45 -13.49 5.84 12.46
C ASP A 45 -12.45 6.04 11.33
N VAL A 46 -11.87 4.95 10.81
CA VAL A 46 -10.88 4.95 9.72
C VAL A 46 -11.10 3.80 8.73
N GLY A 47 -10.49 3.88 7.54
CA GLY A 47 -10.55 2.79 6.54
C GLY A 47 -11.75 2.85 5.59
N LEU A 48 -12.58 3.89 5.69
CA LEU A 48 -13.65 4.20 4.74
C LEU A 48 -13.75 5.72 4.54
N ILE A 49 -14.05 6.18 3.32
CA ILE A 49 -14.37 7.58 3.05
C ILE A 49 -15.81 7.82 3.49
N ARG A 50 -15.98 8.46 4.66
CA ARG A 50 -17.28 8.74 5.27
C ARG A 50 -17.24 10.05 6.05
N GLU A 51 -18.34 10.80 6.00
CA GLU A 51 -18.46 12.02 6.81
C GLU A 51 -18.30 11.71 8.30
N GLY A 52 -17.55 12.57 9.01
CA GLY A 52 -17.23 12.41 10.43
C GLY A 52 -16.05 11.50 10.74
N TRP A 53 -15.50 10.78 9.77
CA TRP A 53 -14.36 9.88 9.95
C TRP A 53 -13.03 10.60 9.74
N GLN A 54 -11.92 10.00 10.20
CA GLN A 54 -10.59 10.56 9.96
C GLN A 54 -10.30 10.64 8.47
N ALA A 55 -9.67 11.74 8.05
CA ALA A 55 -9.22 11.93 6.68
C ALA A 55 -7.90 11.17 6.44
N ASP A 56 -8.01 9.85 6.33
CA ASP A 56 -6.93 8.92 5.97
C ASP A 56 -7.10 8.51 4.50
N LEU A 57 -6.26 9.05 3.62
CA LEU A 57 -6.41 8.93 2.17
C LEU A 57 -5.13 8.48 1.50
N VAL A 58 -5.26 7.65 0.46
CA VAL A 58 -4.21 7.37 -0.50
C VAL A 58 -4.70 7.77 -1.88
N THR A 59 -3.91 8.55 -2.60
CA THR A 59 -4.23 8.95 -3.98
C THR A 59 -3.34 8.17 -4.95
N VAL A 60 -3.94 7.72 -6.05
CA VAL A 60 -3.29 6.84 -7.04
C VAL A 60 -3.36 7.50 -8.41
N ASP A 61 -2.26 7.46 -9.14
CA ASP A 61 -2.14 7.86 -10.54
C ASP A 61 -2.69 6.75 -11.45
N LEU A 62 -3.79 7.02 -12.15
CA LEU A 62 -4.43 6.06 -13.04
C LEU A 62 -4.06 6.29 -14.52
N ASP A 63 -3.16 7.25 -14.81
CA ASP A 63 -2.75 7.56 -16.19
C ASP A 63 -1.55 6.71 -16.67
N ALA A 64 -1.01 5.85 -15.79
CA ALA A 64 0.11 4.98 -16.13
C ALA A 64 -0.29 3.87 -17.14
N PRO A 65 0.62 3.40 -18.01
CA PRO A 65 0.29 2.45 -19.08
C PRO A 65 -0.41 1.15 -18.62
N HIS A 66 -0.08 0.64 -17.43
CA HIS A 66 -0.69 -0.57 -16.88
C HIS A 66 -2.13 -0.36 -16.36
N PHE A 67 -2.60 0.88 -16.29
CA PHE A 67 -4.00 1.19 -16.02
C PHE A 67 -4.85 1.33 -17.29
N GLN A 68 -4.26 1.27 -18.49
CA GLN A 68 -5.01 1.51 -19.73
C GLN A 68 -6.23 0.58 -19.87
N GLY A 69 -7.41 1.16 -20.08
CA GLY A 69 -8.68 0.44 -20.20
C GLY A 69 -9.45 0.24 -18.89
N TRP A 70 -9.05 0.92 -17.82
CA TRP A 70 -9.83 0.94 -16.58
C TRP A 70 -11.18 1.64 -16.75
N ASP A 71 -12.19 1.15 -16.02
CA ASP A 71 -13.50 1.75 -15.83
C ASP A 71 -13.99 1.49 -14.39
N MET A 72 -15.18 1.99 -14.04
CA MET A 72 -15.70 1.85 -12.67
C MET A 72 -16.07 0.41 -12.28
N GLU A 73 -16.32 -0.47 -13.26
CA GLU A 73 -16.66 -1.88 -13.01
C GLU A 73 -15.41 -2.70 -12.72
N ASN A 74 -14.28 -2.36 -13.35
CA ASN A 74 -13.05 -3.13 -13.30
C ASN A 74 -11.92 -2.48 -12.48
N ILE A 75 -12.08 -1.24 -12.02
CA ILE A 75 -11.02 -0.46 -11.34
C ILE A 75 -10.38 -1.20 -10.16
N ALA A 76 -11.15 -1.95 -9.37
CA ALA A 76 -10.61 -2.74 -8.28
C ALA A 76 -9.60 -3.79 -8.77
N GLY A 77 -9.90 -4.45 -9.89
CA GLY A 77 -9.00 -5.41 -10.52
C GLY A 77 -7.71 -4.74 -10.99
N PHE A 78 -7.81 -3.58 -11.64
CA PHE A 78 -6.65 -2.80 -12.03
C PHE A 78 -5.80 -2.37 -10.83
N LEU A 79 -6.42 -1.84 -9.78
CA LEU A 79 -5.71 -1.42 -8.56
C LEU A 79 -4.96 -2.59 -7.90
N VAL A 80 -5.58 -3.77 -7.80
CA VAL A 80 -4.98 -4.91 -7.09
C VAL A 80 -3.98 -5.70 -7.93
N TYR A 81 -4.28 -5.94 -9.21
CA TYR A 81 -3.45 -6.84 -10.03
C TYR A 81 -2.42 -6.11 -10.89
N ALA A 82 -2.75 -4.92 -11.40
CA ALA A 82 -1.86 -4.14 -12.28
C ALA A 82 -1.12 -3.03 -11.53
N GLY A 83 -1.74 -2.43 -10.52
CA GLY A 83 -1.19 -1.32 -9.76
C GLY A 83 0.04 -1.68 -8.93
N SER A 84 0.76 -0.63 -8.53
CA SER A 84 1.98 -0.68 -7.73
C SER A 84 2.02 0.47 -6.71
N SER A 85 2.80 0.31 -5.63
CA SER A 85 3.06 1.43 -4.71
C SER A 85 3.73 2.62 -5.40
N MET A 86 4.36 2.43 -6.56
CA MET A 86 4.93 3.53 -7.35
C MET A 86 3.85 4.45 -7.94
N ASP A 87 2.62 3.96 -8.10
CA ASP A 87 1.50 4.74 -8.63
C ASP A 87 0.90 5.68 -7.59
N ILE A 88 1.33 5.59 -6.33
CA ILE A 88 0.86 6.48 -5.28
C ILE A 88 1.36 7.91 -5.55
N THR A 89 0.44 8.87 -5.52
CA THR A 89 0.72 10.30 -5.66
C THR A 89 0.70 11.03 -4.33
N GLY A 90 0.05 10.46 -3.31
CA GLY A 90 -0.08 11.08 -2.01
C GLY A 90 -0.61 10.14 -0.95
N THR A 91 -0.26 10.44 0.30
CA THR A 91 -0.76 9.76 1.49
C THR A 91 -1.07 10.81 2.55
N MET A 92 -2.30 10.78 3.06
CA MET A 92 -2.81 11.65 4.12
C MET A 92 -3.18 10.82 5.33
N VAL A 93 -2.86 11.32 6.52
CA VAL A 93 -3.27 10.74 7.80
C VAL A 93 -3.85 11.84 8.67
N SER A 94 -5.08 11.64 9.17
CA SER A 94 -5.83 12.58 10.00
C SER A 94 -5.84 14.00 9.42
N GLY A 95 -6.06 14.13 8.11
CA GLY A 95 -6.11 15.42 7.43
C GLY A 95 -4.75 16.04 7.07
N LYS A 96 -3.63 15.37 7.41
CA LYS A 96 -2.28 15.87 7.15
C LYS A 96 -1.60 15.04 6.07
N TRP A 97 -1.16 15.70 5.00
CA TRP A 97 -0.35 15.06 3.97
C TRP A 97 1.02 14.65 4.54
N LEU A 98 1.30 13.35 4.55
CA LEU A 98 2.60 12.79 4.95
C LEU A 98 3.51 12.51 3.76
N TYR A 99 2.91 12.23 2.60
CA TYR A 99 3.61 12.04 1.33
C TYR A 99 2.84 12.74 0.22
N ARG A 100 3.58 13.37 -0.68
CA ARG A 100 3.11 13.99 -1.91
C ARG A 100 4.19 13.86 -2.98
N ARG A 101 3.86 13.26 -4.12
CA ARG A 101 4.80 13.07 -5.24
C ARG A 101 5.29 14.40 -5.80
N ASP A 102 4.44 15.41 -5.83
CA ASP A 102 4.76 16.76 -6.31
C ASP A 102 5.57 17.60 -5.29
N ARG A 103 5.65 17.14 -4.03
CA ARG A 103 6.40 17.81 -2.95
C ARG A 103 7.13 16.78 -2.08
N PRO A 104 8.12 16.05 -2.63
CA PRO A 104 8.82 15.03 -1.90
C PRO A 104 9.70 15.63 -0.79
N ASP A 105 9.63 15.05 0.41
CA ASP A 105 10.53 15.39 1.53
C ASP A 105 11.89 14.69 1.34
N GLN A 106 12.76 15.33 0.57
CA GLN A 106 14.08 14.82 0.20
C GLN A 106 15.02 14.66 1.41
N GLU A 107 14.89 15.52 2.42
CA GLU A 107 15.72 15.46 3.62
C GLU A 107 15.35 14.24 4.47
N LYS A 108 14.06 14.05 4.75
CA LYS A 108 13.56 12.89 5.48
C LYS A 108 13.89 11.58 4.77
N GLN A 109 13.82 11.55 3.44
CA GLN A 109 14.23 10.37 2.65
C GLN A 109 15.72 10.06 2.82
N LYS A 110 16.60 11.06 2.66
CA LYS A 110 18.05 10.89 2.86
C LYS A 110 18.39 10.45 4.28
N GLU A 111 17.73 11.05 5.27
CA GLU A 111 17.90 10.69 6.68
C GLU A 111 17.53 9.22 6.91
N THR A 112 16.34 8.80 6.46
CA THR A 112 15.86 7.42 6.57
C THR A 112 16.81 6.42 5.91
N MET A 113 17.31 6.75 4.72
CA MET A 113 18.28 5.90 4.00
C MET A 113 19.62 5.82 4.74
N SER A 114 20.10 6.93 5.30
CA SER A 114 21.34 6.99 6.07
C SER A 114 21.25 6.15 7.35
N GLN A 115 20.16 6.29 8.11
CA GLN A 115 19.89 5.48 9.31
C GLN A 115 19.82 3.99 8.98
N THR A 116 19.14 3.63 7.90
CA THR A 116 19.03 2.23 7.43
C THR A 116 20.41 1.67 7.04
N ALA A 117 21.21 2.45 6.31
CA ALA A 117 22.56 2.04 5.91
C ALA A 117 23.49 1.85 7.12
N ARG A 118 23.35 2.69 8.16
CA ARG A 118 24.06 2.56 9.43
C ARG A 118 23.67 1.28 10.16
N CYS A 119 22.37 1.06 10.41
CA CYS A 119 21.87 -0.13 11.08
C CYS A 119 22.30 -1.41 10.35
N ARG A 120 22.26 -1.41 9.01
CA ARG A 120 22.73 -2.53 8.20
C ARG A 120 24.21 -2.86 8.44
N LYS A 121 25.08 -1.85 8.53
CA LYS A 121 26.51 -2.06 8.81
C LYS A 121 26.73 -2.61 10.22
N GLU A 122 26.02 -2.08 11.21
CA GLU A 122 26.11 -2.54 12.60
C GLU A 122 25.67 -4.00 12.74
N LEU A 123 24.53 -4.36 12.13
CA LEU A 123 24.04 -5.74 12.09
C LEU A 123 25.01 -6.68 11.35
N ALA A 124 25.55 -6.25 10.21
CA ALA A 124 26.49 -7.07 9.44
C ALA A 124 27.81 -7.31 10.20
N ARG A 125 28.30 -6.33 10.98
CA ARG A 125 29.45 -6.53 11.88
C ARG A 125 29.11 -7.46 13.04
N ALA A 126 27.96 -7.26 13.68
CA ALA A 126 27.51 -8.13 14.78
C ALA A 126 27.33 -9.59 14.32
N ALA A 127 26.93 -9.80 13.06
CA ALA A 127 26.80 -11.11 12.44
C ALA A 127 28.13 -11.67 11.87
N GLY A 128 29.25 -10.95 11.97
CA GLY A 128 30.56 -11.37 11.45
C GLY A 128 30.67 -11.39 9.92
N ILE A 129 29.75 -10.76 9.20
CA ILE A 129 29.72 -10.68 7.73
C ILE A 129 30.68 -9.59 7.23
N LEU A 130 30.86 -8.53 8.01
CA LEU A 130 31.78 -7.44 7.74
C LEU A 130 32.82 -7.34 8.86
N SER A 131 34.08 -7.09 8.47
CA SER A 131 35.16 -6.76 9.40
C SER A 131 35.06 -5.34 9.98
#